data_AF-A0A087NHP0-F1
#
_entry.id   AF-A0A087NHP0-F1
#
_cell.length_a   1.000
_cell.length_b   1.000
_cell.length_c   1.000
_cell.angle_alpha   90.00
_cell.angle_beta   90.00
_cell.angle_gamma   90.00
#
_symmetry.space_group_name_H-M   'P 1'
#
loop_
_entity.id
_entity.type
_entity.pdbx_description
1 polymer ?
#
loop_
_entity_poly.entity_id
_entity_poly.type
_entity_poly.pdbx_seq_one_letter_code
_entity_poly.pdbx_strand_id
1 'polypeptide(L)'
;MKDIRRQTRRHFSAEDKIRIVLDGLRGEDSIAELCRKEGIAQSLYYTWSKEFMEAGKRRLAGDTARAATTGEVQDLRRETRALKECVADLTLENRLLKKSMIADGGNDE
;
A
#
# COMPACT_ATOMS: atom_id res chain seq x y z
N MET A 1 2.04 57.55 8.53
CA MET A 1 1.56 56.26 7.98
C MET A 1 2.39 55.17 8.62
N LYS A 2 1.79 54.23 9.35
CA LYS A 2 2.54 53.15 10.02
C LYS A 2 2.96 52.12 8.97
N ASP A 3 4.26 51.91 8.82
CA ASP A 3 4.82 50.86 8.00
C ASP A 3 4.41 49.49 8.54
N ILE A 4 3.46 48.84 7.88
CA ILE A 4 3.13 47.44 8.15
C ILE A 4 4.28 46.61 7.58
N ARG A 5 5.29 46.34 8.42
CA ARG A 5 6.36 45.39 8.10
C ARG A 5 5.73 44.02 7.92
N ARG A 6 5.57 43.60 6.66
CA ARG A 6 5.08 42.27 6.27
C ARG A 6 6.10 41.24 6.76
N GLN A 7 5.82 40.64 7.92
CA GLN A 7 6.62 39.56 8.48
C GLN A 7 6.65 38.41 7.46
N THR A 8 7.85 38.05 7.01
CA THR A 8 8.06 36.94 6.08
C THR A 8 7.41 35.67 6.63
N ARG A 9 6.62 35.00 5.79
CA ARG A 9 5.88 33.79 6.13
C ARG A 9 6.89 32.74 6.63
N ARG A 10 6.85 32.42 7.92
CA ARG A 10 7.78 31.47 8.56
C ARG A 10 7.68 30.13 7.84
N HIS A 11 8.82 29.57 7.42
CA HIS A 11 8.88 28.27 6.77
C HIS A 11 8.93 27.17 7.84
N PHE A 12 8.08 26.16 7.70
CA PHE A 12 8.04 25.00 8.61
C PHE A 12 8.51 23.77 7.85
N SER A 13 9.54 23.09 8.38
CA SER A 13 9.99 21.81 7.84
C SER A 13 8.92 20.73 8.03
N ALA A 14 9.07 19.58 7.37
CA ALA A 14 8.18 18.45 7.61
C ALA A 14 8.28 17.98 9.08
N GLU A 15 9.47 17.97 9.65
CA GLU A 15 9.72 17.60 11.05
C GLU A 15 9.02 18.55 12.03
N ASP A 16 9.08 19.86 11.79
CA ASP A 16 8.37 20.85 12.61
C ASP A 16 6.87 20.60 12.60
N LYS A 17 6.29 20.39 11.41
CA LYS A 17 4.85 20.13 11.26
C LYS A 17 4.45 18.86 12.02
N ILE A 18 5.24 17.79 11.91
CA ILE A 18 4.98 16.53 12.61
C ILE A 18 5.06 16.74 14.12
N ARG A 19 6.12 17.39 14.64
CA ARG A 19 6.25 17.69 16.07
C ARG A 19 5.04 18.43 16.61
N ILE A 20 4.64 19.51 15.94
CA ILE A 20 3.50 20.34 16.34
C ILE A 20 2.19 19.54 16.33
N VAL A 21 1.97 18.71 15.31
CA VAL A 21 0.78 17.85 15.25
C VAL A 21 0.76 16.85 16.41
N LEU A 22 1.90 16.21 16.72
CA LEU A 22 1.99 15.25 17.81
C LEU A 22 1.77 15.89 19.19
N ASP A 23 2.31 17.09 19.41
CA ASP A 23 2.10 17.83 20.66
C ASP A 23 0.62 18.19 20.84
N GLY A 24 -0.05 18.60 19.76
CA GLY A 24 -1.50 18.86 19.79
C GLY A 24 -2.35 17.60 20.00
N LEU A 25 -1.90 16.43 19.52
CA LEU A 25 -2.55 15.15 19.78
C LEU A 25 -2.31 14.64 21.21
N ARG A 26 -1.18 15.00 21.84
CA ARG A 26 -0.88 14.66 23.24
C ARG A 26 -1.82 15.38 24.22
N GLY A 27 -2.28 16.58 23.85
CA GLY A 27 -3.34 17.30 24.57
C GLY A 27 -2.91 17.94 25.89
N GLU A 28 -1.60 18.18 26.08
CA GLU A 28 -1.05 18.83 27.27
C GLU A 28 -1.41 20.33 27.35
N ASP A 29 -1.41 21.00 26.19
CA ASP A 29 -1.90 22.38 26.02
C ASP A 29 -3.18 22.37 25.18
N SER A 30 -4.01 23.41 25.32
CA SER A 30 -5.06 23.64 24.33
C SER A 30 -4.46 23.94 22.94
N ILE A 31 -5.15 23.54 21.87
CA ILE A 31 -4.70 23.83 20.48
C ILE A 31 -4.46 25.33 20.28
N ALA A 32 -5.24 26.17 20.95
CA ALA A 32 -5.08 27.62 20.91
C ALA A 32 -3.76 28.09 21.53
N GLU A 33 -3.35 27.51 22.66
CA GLU A 33 -2.06 27.82 23.31
C GLU A 33 -0.89 27.31 22.50
N LEU A 34 -0.95 26.06 22.03
CA LEU A 34 0.06 25.47 21.15
C LEU A 34 0.28 26.34 19.91
N CYS A 35 -0.79 26.74 19.23
CA CYS A 35 -0.69 27.58 18.03
C CYS A 35 -0.07 28.96 18.32
N ARG A 36 -0.35 29.55 19.50
CA ARG A 36 0.30 30.80 19.92
C ARG A 36 1.80 30.61 20.19
N LYS A 37 2.19 29.53 20.87
CA LYS A 37 3.61 29.19 21.15
C LYS A 37 4.39 28.97 19.84
N GLU A 38 3.79 28.26 18.89
CA GLU A 38 4.42 27.93 17.61
C GLU A 38 4.32 29.06 16.56
N GLY A 39 3.52 30.10 16.83
CA GLY A 39 3.31 31.23 15.91
C GLY A 39 2.58 30.82 14.63
N ILE A 40 1.59 29.94 14.74
CA ILE A 40 0.75 29.47 13.62
C ILE A 40 -0.73 29.79 13.87
N ALA A 41 -1.50 29.84 12.78
CA ALA A 41 -2.96 29.88 12.88
C ALA A 41 -3.51 28.48 13.24
N GLN A 42 -4.56 28.42 14.06
CA GLN A 42 -5.21 27.14 14.40
C GLN A 42 -5.72 26.38 13.17
N SER A 43 -6.19 27.10 12.14
CA SER A 43 -6.58 26.49 10.86
C SER A 43 -5.45 25.69 10.21
N LEU A 44 -4.21 26.20 10.30
CA LEU A 44 -3.03 25.55 9.75
C LEU A 44 -2.69 24.26 10.51
N TYR A 45 -2.82 24.28 11.84
CA TYR A 45 -2.69 23.08 12.67
C TYR A 45 -3.68 22.00 12.24
N TYR A 46 -4.96 22.35 12.10
CA TYR A 46 -5.98 21.36 11.72
C TYR A 46 -5.77 20.82 10.29
N THR A 47 -5.28 21.64 9.36
CA THR A 47 -4.87 21.16 8.04
C THR A 47 -3.77 20.10 8.15
N TRP A 48 -2.68 20.39 8.87
CA TRP A 48 -1.58 19.44 9.04
C TRP A 48 -1.99 18.19 9.80
N SER A 49 -2.79 18.34 10.87
CA SER A 49 -3.31 17.21 11.66
C SER A 49 -4.15 16.27 10.78
N LYS A 50 -5.02 16.83 9.95
CA LYS A 50 -5.82 16.05 9.00
C LYS A 50 -4.92 15.31 7.99
N GLU A 51 -3.99 16.01 7.34
CA GLU A 51 -3.08 15.41 6.36
C GLU A 51 -2.25 14.27 6.97
N PHE A 52 -1.72 14.48 8.18
CA PHE A 52 -0.95 13.50 8.93
C PHE A 52 -1.78 12.23 9.22
N MET A 53 -3.00 12.39 9.75
CA MET A 53 -3.87 11.27 10.06
C MET A 53 -4.32 10.51 8.81
N GLU A 54 -4.64 11.21 7.72
CA GLU A 54 -5.03 10.57 6.46
C GLU A 54 -3.87 9.77 5.84
N ALA A 55 -2.64 10.28 5.91
CA ALA A 55 -1.46 9.54 5.50
C ALA A 55 -1.26 8.27 6.35
N GLY A 56 -1.39 8.38 7.67
CA GLY A 56 -1.30 7.24 8.60
C GLY A 56 -2.36 6.16 8.31
N LYS A 57 -3.63 6.57 8.17
CA LYS A 57 -4.73 5.64 7.83
C LYS A 57 -4.47 4.92 6.51
N ARG A 58 -4.08 5.65 5.46
CA ARG A 58 -3.79 5.06 4.14
C ARG A 58 -2.67 4.03 4.22
N ARG A 59 -1.61 4.31 4.98
CA ARG A 59 -0.51 3.37 5.16
C ARG A 59 -0.97 2.09 5.84
N LEU A 60 -1.69 2.22 6.96
CA LEU A 60 -2.19 1.07 7.72
C LEU A 60 -3.16 0.22 6.89
N ALA A 61 -4.10 0.83 6.17
CA ALA A 61 -5.01 0.11 5.27
C ALA A 61 -4.26 -0.66 4.17
N GLY A 62 -3.19 -0.08 3.62
CA GLY A 62 -2.35 -0.76 2.62
C GLY A 62 -1.55 -1.94 3.19
N ASP A 63 -1.14 -1.87 4.46
CA ASP A 63 -0.49 -3.01 5.14
C ASP A 63 -1.49 -4.14 5.39
N THR A 64 -2.74 -3.83 5.77
CA THR A 64 -3.83 -4.81 5.87
C THR A 64 -4.13 -5.49 4.53
N ALA A 65 -4.23 -4.71 3.44
CA ALA A 65 -4.49 -5.26 2.12
C ALA A 65 -3.37 -6.23 1.66
N ARG A 66 -2.09 -5.86 1.89
CA ARG A 66 -0.94 -6.74 1.60
C ARG A 66 -0.93 -8.01 2.45
N ALA A 67 -1.31 -7.92 3.71
CA ALA A 67 -1.43 -9.10 4.58
C ALA A 67 -2.54 -10.05 4.07
N ALA A 68 -3.69 -9.51 3.68
CA ALA A 68 -4.81 -10.29 3.15
C ALA A 68 -4.45 -11.02 1.85
N THR A 69 -3.76 -10.36 0.90
CA THR A 69 -3.41 -10.98 -0.39
C THR A 69 -2.31 -12.04 -0.31
N THR A 70 -1.52 -12.07 0.77
CA THR A 70 -0.38 -13.01 0.88
C THR A 70 -0.83 -14.47 0.89
N GLY A 71 -1.96 -14.79 1.52
CA GLY A 71 -2.53 -16.15 1.53
C GLY A 71 -3.02 -16.58 0.15
N GLU A 72 -3.84 -15.75 -0.49
CA GLU A 72 -4.37 -16.00 -1.83
C GLU A 72 -3.25 -16.20 -2.87
N VAL A 73 -2.17 -15.42 -2.79
CA VAL A 73 -1.01 -15.59 -3.69
C VAL A 73 -0.30 -16.93 -3.47
N GLN A 74 -0.23 -17.44 -2.24
CA GLN A 74 0.34 -18.76 -1.99
C GLN A 74 -0.54 -19.88 -2.53
N ASP A 75 -1.85 -19.77 -2.35
CA ASP A 75 -2.81 -20.77 -2.84
C ASP A 75 -2.83 -20.80 -4.36
N LEU A 76 -2.91 -19.64 -5.02
CA LEU A 76 -2.81 -19.53 -6.48
C LEU A 76 -1.50 -20.12 -7.02
N ARG A 77 -0.38 -19.94 -6.32
CA ARG A 77 0.91 -20.54 -6.72
C ARG A 77 0.91 -22.06 -6.59
N ARG A 78 0.26 -22.62 -5.55
CA ARG A 78 0.10 -24.07 -5.39
C ARG A 78 -0.78 -24.64 -6.48
N GLU A 79 -1.93 -24.01 -6.73
CA GLU A 79 -2.88 -24.44 -7.75
C GLU A 79 -2.27 -24.36 -9.16
N THR A 80 -1.53 -23.29 -9.46
CA THR A 80 -0.76 -23.16 -10.71
C THR A 80 0.26 -24.29 -10.87
N ARG A 81 0.92 -24.74 -9.79
CA ARG A 81 1.85 -25.87 -9.86
C ARG A 81 1.10 -27.17 -10.17
N ALA A 82 0.03 -27.46 -9.44
CA ALA A 82 -0.78 -28.67 -9.66
C ALA A 82 -1.33 -28.74 -11.09
N LEU A 83 -1.86 -27.62 -11.61
CA LEU A 83 -2.34 -27.54 -12.99
C LEU A 83 -1.23 -27.79 -14.01
N LYS A 84 -0.02 -27.26 -13.78
CA LYS A 84 1.13 -27.50 -14.67
C LYS A 84 1.55 -28.96 -14.70
N GLU A 85 1.53 -29.63 -13.54
CA GLU A 85 1.82 -31.07 -13.45
C GLU A 85 0.79 -31.89 -14.23
N CYS A 86 -0.51 -31.67 -13.99
CA CYS A 86 -1.57 -32.36 -14.74
C CYS A 86 -1.48 -32.13 -16.26
N VAL A 87 -1.18 -30.90 -16.69
CA VAL A 87 -1.01 -30.59 -18.12
C VAL A 87 0.20 -31.34 -18.69
N ALA A 88 1.31 -31.43 -17.96
CA ALA A 88 2.48 -32.17 -18.41
C ALA A 88 2.17 -33.67 -18.57
N ASP A 89 1.51 -34.27 -17.58
CA ASP A 89 1.12 -35.69 -17.63
C ASP A 89 0.19 -35.99 -18.81
N LEU A 90 -0.88 -35.19 -18.96
CA LEU A 90 -1.82 -35.32 -20.08
C LEU A 90 -1.14 -35.09 -21.43
N THR A 91 -0.14 -34.20 -21.51
CA THR A 91 0.61 -33.95 -22.75
C THR A 91 1.47 -35.16 -23.12
N LEU A 92 2.13 -35.79 -22.14
CA LEU A 92 2.91 -37.00 -22.36
C LEU A 92 2.01 -38.16 -22.78
N GLU A 93 0.88 -38.37 -22.10
CA GLU A 93 -0.08 -39.42 -22.44
C GLU A 93 -0.66 -39.23 -23.85
N ASN A 94 -1.08 -38.01 -24.20
CA ASN A 94 -1.54 -37.70 -25.56
C ASN A 94 -0.48 -38.01 -26.63
N ARG A 95 0.79 -37.72 -26.34
CA ARG A 95 1.88 -38.02 -27.28
C ARG A 95 2.10 -39.52 -27.43
N LEU A 96 2.01 -40.27 -26.34
CA LEU A 96 2.13 -41.73 -26.36
C LEU A 96 0.97 -42.37 -27.14
N LEU A 97 -0.28 -41.97 -26.86
CA LEU A 97 -1.47 -42.47 -27.55
C LEU A 97 -1.43 -42.17 -29.05
N LYS A 98 -1.06 -40.94 -29.44
CA LYS A 98 -0.90 -40.60 -30.86
C LYS A 98 0.18 -41.47 -31.53
N LYS A 99 1.28 -41.75 -30.84
CA LYS A 99 2.34 -42.62 -31.37
C LYS A 99 1.88 -44.08 -31.49
N SER A 100 1.13 -44.60 -30.53
CA SER A 100 0.62 -45.98 -30.58
C SER A 100 -0.44 -46.15 -31.67
N MET A 101 -1.38 -45.21 -31.81
CA MET A 101 -2.39 -45.24 -32.87
C MET A 101 -1.79 -45.22 -34.28
N ILE A 102 -0.70 -44.48 -34.49
CA ILE A 102 0.00 -44.42 -35.79
C ILE A 102 0.78 -45.73 -36.06
N ALA A 103 1.31 -46.38 -35.02
CA ALA A 103 2.03 -47.65 -35.16
C ALA A 103 1.09 -48.84 -35.43
N ASP A 104 -0.15 -48.80 -34.91
CA ASP A 104 -1.15 -49.87 -35.07
C ASP A 104 -1.87 -49.83 -36.43
N GLY A 105 -1.85 -48.67 -37.12
CA GLY A 105 -2.42 -48.50 -38.46
C GLY A 105 -1.49 -48.85 -39.62
N GLY A 106 -0.32 -49.45 -39.34
CA GLY A 106 0.71 -49.77 -40.34
C GLY A 106 0.81 -51.24 -40.73
N ASN A 107 -0.17 -52.08 -40.36
CA ASN A 107 -0.20 -53.49 -40.72
C ASN A 107 -1.61 -53.90 -41.14
N ASP A 108 -2.10 -53.31 -42.23
CA ASP A 108 -3.05 -53.96 -43.14
C ASP A 108 -2.72 -53.46 -44.56
N GLU A 109 -2.38 -54.45 -45.40
CA GLU A 109 -2.10 -54.49 -46.87
C GLU A 109 -2.06 -53.20 -47.70
#